data_AF-A0A957JGB2-F1
#
_entry.id   AF-A0A957JGB2-F1
#
_cell.length_a   1.000
_cell.length_b   1.000
_cell.length_c   1.000
_cell.angle_alpha   90.00
_cell.angle_beta   90.00
_cell.angle_gamma   90.00
#
_symmetry.space_group_name_H-M   'P 1'
#
loop_
_entity.id
_entity.type
_entity.pdbx_description
1 polymer ?
#
loop_
_entity_poly.entity_id
_entity_poly.type
_entity_poly.pdbx_seq_one_letter_code
_entity_poly.pdbx_strand_id
1 'polypeptide(L)' 'MADVNPSLVAELLQESLQRGQTPFVTITSNSMAPLLRRGDQIGLEALPAGQLRPGDIILLRAPGELVCHRYWGNPAGNP' A
#
# COMPACT_ATOMS: atom_id res chain seq x y z
N MET A 1 -15.98 -9.70 14.02
CA MET A 1 -14.66 -9.08 13.80
C MET A 1 -14.81 -7.63 14.20
N ALA A 2 -13.90 -7.06 14.99
CA ALA A 2 -13.98 -5.66 15.39
C ALA A 2 -14.09 -4.78 14.14
N ASP A 3 -15.00 -3.79 14.13
CA ASP A 3 -15.04 -2.74 13.12
C ASP A 3 -13.79 -1.88 13.26
N VAL A 4 -12.71 -2.35 12.64
CA VAL A 4 -11.44 -1.62 12.61
C VAL A 4 -11.59 -0.53 11.56
N ASN A 5 -11.56 0.73 12.00
CA ASN A 5 -11.66 1.89 11.11
C ASN A 5 -10.47 1.91 10.13
N PRO A 6 -10.69 1.79 8.80
CA PRO A 6 -9.62 1.78 7.79
C PRO A 6 -8.74 3.03 7.81
N SER A 7 -9.31 4.18 8.19
CA SER A 7 -8.56 5.43 8.33
C SER A 7 -7.56 5.38 9.48
N LEU A 8 -7.99 4.83 10.62
CA LEU A 8 -7.11 4.67 11.77
C LEU A 8 -5.96 3.70 11.47
N VAL A 9 -6.24 2.61 10.76
CA VAL A 9 -5.20 1.66 10.34
C VAL A 9 -4.17 2.34 9.44
N ALA A 10 -4.63 3.11 8.45
CA ALA A 10 -3.74 3.85 7.56
C ALA A 10 -2.84 4.82 8.33
N GLU A 11 -3.39 5.54 9.31
CA GLU A 11 -2.63 6.46 10.17
C GLU A 11 -1.58 5.74 11.01
N LEU A 12 -1.92 4.60 11.63
CA LEU A 12 -0.97 3.78 12.40
C LEU A 12 0.14 3.18 11.54
N LEU A 13 -0.18 2.74 10.32
CA LEU A 13 0.82 2.26 9.37
C LEU A 13 1.78 3.37 8.99
N GLN A 14 1.26 4.57 8.71
CA GLN A 14 2.08 5.73 8.37
C GLN A 14 3.00 6.14 9.53
N GLU A 15 2.50 6.16 10.76
CA GLU A 15 3.30 6.45 11.95
C GLU A 15 4.41 5.40 12.15
N SER A 16 4.10 4.12 11.96
CA SER A 16 5.08 3.03 12.06
C SER A 16 6.21 3.20 11.05
N LEU A 17 5.86 3.51 9.80
CA LEU A 17 6.82 3.80 8.73
C LEU A 17 7.71 5.01 9.05
N GLN A 18 7.14 6.09 9.60
CA GLN A 18 7.90 7.29 10.01
C GLN A 18 8.90 7.00 11.13
N ARG A 19 8.64 5.98 11.95
CA ARG A 19 9.55 5.51 13.01
C ARG A 19 10.62 4.54 12.50
N GLY A 20 10.68 4.30 11.19
CA GLY A 20 11.62 3.34 10.58
C GLY A 20 11.23 1.88 10.79
N GLN A 21 9.97 1.61 11.14
CA GLN A 21 9.45 0.24 11.23
C GLN A 21 8.93 -0.23 9.87
N THR A 22 8.86 -1.56 9.71
CA THR A 22 8.34 -2.22 8.51
C THR A 22 7.05 -2.95 8.88
N PRO A 23 5.89 -2.29 8.90
CA PRO A 23 4.64 -2.96 9.20
C PRO A 23 4.25 -3.91 8.06
N PHE A 24 3.55 -4.99 8.41
CA PHE A 24 3.08 -5.99 7.43
C PHE A 24 1.56 -5.92 7.29
N VAL A 25 1.07 -6.06 6.05
CA VAL A 25 -0.36 -6.17 5.74
C VAL A 25 -0.64 -7.47 5.00
N THR A 26 -1.86 -8.00 5.18
CA THR A 26 -2.31 -9.23 4.51
C THR A 26 -3.16 -8.87 3.30
N ILE A 27 -2.85 -9.47 2.14
CA ILE A 27 -3.63 -9.32 0.92
C ILE A 27 -4.95 -10.07 1.07
N THR A 28 -6.08 -9.38 0.86
CA THR A 28 -7.43 -9.94 1.06
C THR A 28 -8.13 -10.34 -0.24
N SER A 29 -7.59 -9.96 -1.40
CA SER A 29 -8.17 -10.20 -2.73
C SER A 29 -7.13 -10.77 -3.71
N ASN A 30 -7.58 -11.17 -4.91
CA ASN A 30 -6.71 -11.71 -5.97
C ASN A 30 -6.57 -10.74 -7.16
N SER A 31 -6.88 -9.45 -7.00
CA SER A 31 -6.85 -8.46 -8.12
C SER A 31 -5.47 -8.26 -8.73
N MET A 32 -4.42 -8.57 -7.96
CA MET A 32 -3.01 -8.46 -8.34
C MET A 32 -2.37 -9.81 -8.72
N ALA A 33 -3.18 -10.87 -8.89
CA ALA A 33 -2.69 -12.16 -9.34
C ALA A 33 -2.06 -12.06 -10.75
N PRO A 34 -0.99 -12.83 -11.05
CA PRO A 34 -0.40 -13.87 -10.20
C PRO A 34 0.62 -13.36 -9.18
N LEU A 35 0.97 -12.06 -9.20
CA LEU A 35 2.05 -11.47 -8.42
C LEU A 35 1.76 -11.46 -6.91
N LEU A 36 0.55 -11.05 -6.54
CA LEU A 36 0.05 -11.08 -5.17
C LEU A 36 -1.26 -11.86 -5.13
N ARG A 37 -1.41 -12.70 -4.13
CA ARG A 37 -2.57 -13.57 -3.92
C ARG A 37 -3.15 -13.34 -2.53
N ARG A 38 -4.43 -13.64 -2.38
CA ARG A 38 -5.10 -13.62 -1.09
C ARG A 38 -4.36 -14.52 -0.10
N GLY A 39 -4.04 -13.96 1.07
CA GLY A 39 -3.27 -14.61 2.12
C GLY A 39 -1.79 -14.26 2.13
N ASP A 40 -1.25 -13.66 1.07
CA ASP A 40 0.12 -13.17 1.07
C ASP A 40 0.28 -12.04 2.10
N GLN A 41 1.45 -12.00 2.75
CA GLN A 41 1.85 -10.90 3.62
C GLN A 41 2.90 -10.06 2.91
N ILE A 42 2.69 -8.75 2.87
CA ILE A 42 3.65 -7.80 2.30
C ILE A 42 4.13 -6.84 3.38
N GLY A 43 5.45 -6.63 3.41
CA GLY A 43 6.07 -5.58 4.22
C GLY A 43 5.92 -4.23 3.53
N LEU A 44 5.69 -3.19 4.30
CA LEU A 44 5.63 -1.81 3.82
C LEU A 44 6.93 -1.10 4.15
N GLU A 45 7.45 -0.35 3.20
CA GLU A 45 8.59 0.54 3.38
C GLU A 45 8.21 1.97 2.98
N ALA A 46 8.78 2.94 3.68
CA ALA A 46 8.56 4.34 3.37
C ALA A 46 9.37 4.69 2.11
N LEU A 47 8.68 5.13 1.07
CA LEU A 47 9.32 5.57 -0.16
C LEU A 47 9.38 7.12 -0.20
N PRO A 48 10.57 7.73 -0.32
CA PRO A 48 10.69 9.17 -0.47
C PRO A 48 9.96 9.69 -1.73
N ALA A 49 9.41 10.90 -1.64
CA ALA A 49 8.80 11.57 -2.79
C ALA A 49 9.82 11.69 -3.93
N GLY A 50 9.40 11.35 -5.15
CA GLY A 50 10.26 11.35 -6.34
C GLY A 50 11.07 10.07 -6.58
N GLN A 51 11.01 9.07 -5.69
CA GLN A 51 11.62 7.76 -5.91
C GLN A 51 10.65 6.70 -6.44
N LEU A 52 9.38 7.06 -6.63
CA LEU A 52 8.35 6.20 -7.17
C LEU A 52 8.58 5.94 -8.67
N ARG A 53 8.65 4.66 -9.06
CA ARG A 53 8.96 4.22 -10.43
C ARG A 53 7.84 3.37 -11.01
N PRO A 54 7.57 3.46 -12.33
CA PRO A 54 6.70 2.51 -12.99
C PRO A 54 7.13 1.07 -12.71
N GLY A 55 6.18 0.25 -12.27
CA GLY A 55 6.40 -1.12 -11.83
C GLY A 55 6.35 -1.31 -10.31
N ASP A 56 6.55 -0.24 -9.52
CA ASP A 56 6.50 -0.33 -8.06
C ASP A 56 5.12 -0.76 -7.56
N ILE A 57 5.11 -1.56 -6.51
CA ILE A 57 3.89 -1.96 -5.82
C ILE A 57 3.67 -1.01 -4.65
N ILE A 58 2.57 -0.27 -4.69
CA ILE A 58 2.23 0.75 -3.71
C ILE A 58 0.96 0.38 -2.95
N LEU A 59 0.86 0.88 -1.72
CA LEU A 59 -0.37 0.88 -0.94
C LEU A 59 -1.00 2.27 -1.00
N LEU A 60 -2.21 2.35 -1.51
CA LEU A 60 -2.99 3.58 -1.63
C LEU A 60 -4.09 3.60 -0.57
N ARG A 61 -4.34 4.79 -0.01
CA ARG A 61 -5.52 5.04 0.83
C ARG A 61 -6.65 5.55 -0.06
N ALA A 62 -7.71 4.74 -0.19
CA ALA A 62 -8.96 5.12 -0.83
C ALA A 62 -10.05 5.36 0.24
N PRO A 63 -11.18 6.01 -0.09
CA PRO A 63 -12.26 6.20 0.87
C PRO A 63 -12.77 4.86 1.41
N GLY A 64 -12.51 4.59 2.69
CA GLY A 64 -12.95 3.38 3.38
C GLY A 64 -12.10 2.13 3.14
N GLU A 65 -10.98 2.20 2.42
CA GLU A 65 -10.14 1.02 2.16
C GLU A 65 -8.66 1.35 1.90
N LEU A 66 -7.82 0.34 2.07
CA LEU A 66 -6.42 0.34 1.66
C LEU A 66 -6.26 -0.58 0.46
N VAL A 67 -5.74 -0.06 -0.64
CA VAL A 67 -5.66 -0.79 -1.91
C VAL A 67 -4.22 -0.94 -2.35
N CYS A 68 -3.81 -2.18 -2.61
CA CYS A 68 -2.51 -2.47 -3.20
C CYS A 68 -2.60 -2.43 -4.72
N HIS A 69 -1.75 -1.64 -5.36
CA HIS A 69 -1.71 -1.46 -6.81
C HIS A 69 -0.29 -1.39 -7.34
N ARG A 70 -0.12 -1.72 -8.62
CA ARG A 70 1.11 -1.43 -9.35
C ARG A 70 1.04 -0.04 -9.94
N TYR A 71 2.02 0.79 -9.61
CA TYR A 71 2.17 2.11 -10.17
C TYR A 71 2.67 2.00 -11.62
N TRP A 72 1.99 2.68 -12.54
CA TRP A 72 2.37 2.69 -13.96
C TRP A 72 2.81 4.08 -14.46
N GLY A 73 2.90 5.07 -13.57
CA GLY A 73 3.07 6.47 -13.94
C GLY A 73 1.76 7.24 -13.99
N ASN A 74 1.86 8.56 -14.10
CA ASN A 74 0.72 9.42 -14.43
C ASN A 74 0.54 9.45 -15.96
N PRO A 75 -0.63 9.05 -16.52
CA PRO A 75 -0.89 9.18 -17.96
C PRO A 75 -0.88 10.64 -18.45
N ALA A 76 -0.93 11.62 -17.54
CA ALA A 76 -0.90 13.04 -17.87
C ALA A 76 0.51 13.66 -17.93
N GLY A 77 1.59 12.90 -17.76
CA GLY A 77 2.96 13.34 -18.01
C GLY A 77 3.35 14.69 -17.36
N ASN A 78 3.84 14.65 -16.13
CA ASN A 78 4.84 15.62 -15.69
C ASN A 78 5.79 14.91 -14.71
N PRO A 79 7.11 15.20 -14.78
CA PRO A 79 8.16 14.37 -14.19
C PRO A 79 8.14 14.32 -12.67
#